data_AF-A0A3C2E586-F1
#
_entry.id   AF-A0A3C2E586-F1
#
_cell.length_a   1.000
_cell.length_b   1.000
_cell.length_c   1.000
_cell.angle_alpha   90.00
_cell.angle_beta   90.00
_cell.angle_gamma   90.00
#
_symmetry.space_group_name_H-M   'P 1'
#
loop_
_entity.id
_entity.type
_entity.pdbx_description
1 polymer ?
#
loop_
_entity_poly.entity_id
_entity_poly.type
_entity_poly.pdbx_seq_one_letter_code
_entity_poly.pdbx_strand_id
1 'polypeptide(L)'
;MNWLAGDASMAGTTLFVTLEDADPNRPTFAQMSGNPSLDYRSHSVGGAEISAELRDAAGNVIATYHYEWVSNDIRFAAHAGTWTDASRVFDRFARQLSDSLAEHSETGM
;
A
#
# COMPACT_ATOMS: atom_id res chain seq x y z
N MET A 1 -28.80 -39.71 8.54
CA MET A 1 -28.30 -38.66 9.44
C MET A 1 -27.99 -37.45 8.55
N ASN A 2 -28.88 -36.46 8.53
CA ASN A 2 -28.77 -35.26 7.71
C ASN A 2 -28.19 -34.14 8.59
N TRP A 3 -27.06 -33.58 8.21
CA TRP A 3 -26.48 -32.40 8.87
C TRP A 3 -26.60 -31.22 7.91
N LEU A 4 -27.73 -30.52 7.99
CA LEU A 4 -27.79 -29.11 7.63
C LEU A 4 -27.98 -28.36 8.95
N ALA A 5 -26.90 -27.79 9.45
CA ALA A 5 -26.92 -26.72 10.42
C ALA A 5 -25.88 -25.72 9.91
N GLY A 6 -26.37 -24.63 9.34
CA GLY A 6 -25.53 -23.63 8.71
C GLY A 6 -24.61 -22.96 9.71
N ASP A 7 -23.40 -22.67 9.25
CA ASP A 7 -22.98 -21.29 9.23
C ASP A 7 -22.78 -20.89 7.76
N ALA A 8 -23.75 -20.18 7.21
CA ALA A 8 -23.41 -19.15 6.24
C ALA A 8 -22.69 -18.04 7.03
N SER A 9 -21.52 -18.33 7.61
CA SER A 9 -20.61 -17.27 8.01
C SER A 9 -20.18 -16.64 6.69
N MET A 10 -20.96 -15.64 6.30
CA MET A 10 -20.64 -14.55 5.39
C MET A 10 -19.57 -14.94 4.39
N ALA A 11 -19.97 -15.24 3.16
CA ALA A 11 -19.12 -15.09 1.99
C ALA A 11 -18.12 -13.93 2.22
N GLY A 12 -16.88 -14.29 2.58
CA GLY A 12 -15.92 -13.36 3.14
C GLY A 12 -15.38 -12.44 2.06
N THR A 13 -15.26 -11.16 2.38
CA THR A 13 -14.61 -10.19 1.49
C THR A 13 -13.09 -10.30 1.62
N THR A 14 -12.37 -10.29 0.49
CA THR A 14 -10.91 -10.33 0.44
C THR A 14 -10.36 -9.03 -0.12
N LEU A 15 -9.37 -8.45 0.54
CA LEU A 15 -8.65 -7.28 0.06
C LEU A 15 -7.35 -7.72 -0.64
N PHE A 16 -7.22 -7.37 -1.92
CA PHE A 16 -5.99 -7.51 -2.69
C PHE A 16 -5.28 -6.16 -2.71
N VAL A 17 -3.99 -6.13 -2.40
CA VAL A 17 -3.19 -4.90 -2.39
C VAL A 17 -2.00 -5.08 -3.31
N THR A 18 -1.81 -4.16 -4.23
CA THR A 18 -0.71 -4.16 -5.20
C THR A 18 0.18 -2.96 -4.95
N LEU A 19 1.48 -3.22 -4.77
CA LEU A 19 2.49 -2.17 -4.83
C LEU A 19 2.82 -1.95 -6.31
N GLU A 20 2.37 -0.83 -6.87
CA GLU A 20 2.57 -0.51 -8.29
C GLU A 20 3.98 0.02 -8.51
N ASP A 21 4.43 0.93 -7.64
CA ASP A 21 5.78 1.49 -7.67
C ASP A 21 6.27 1.89 -6.26
N ALA A 22 7.59 1.91 -6.08
CA ALA A 22 8.23 2.37 -4.85
C ALA A 22 9.62 2.95 -5.13
N ASP A 23 9.76 4.24 -4.86
CA ASP A 23 11.03 4.96 -4.97
C ASP A 23 11.66 5.17 -3.58
N PRO A 24 12.92 4.76 -3.40
CA PRO A 24 13.61 4.99 -2.15
C PRO A 24 14.14 6.43 -2.06
N ASN A 25 14.28 6.96 -0.85
CA ASN A 25 14.98 8.23 -0.58
C ASN A 25 16.50 8.11 -0.66
N ARG A 26 17.04 6.89 -0.52
CA ARG A 26 18.48 6.58 -0.59
C ARG A 26 18.69 5.27 -1.36
N PRO A 27 19.85 5.06 -1.98
CA PRO A 27 20.12 3.79 -2.66
C PRO A 27 19.97 2.56 -1.76
N THR A 28 19.41 1.50 -2.33
CA THR A 28 19.47 0.15 -1.73
C THR A 28 20.85 -0.46 -1.93
N PHE A 29 21.17 -1.52 -1.18
CA PHE A 29 22.41 -2.28 -1.40
C PHE A 29 22.52 -2.83 -2.82
N ALA A 30 21.41 -3.30 -3.41
CA ALA A 30 21.38 -3.80 -4.78
C ALA A 30 21.71 -2.68 -5.79
N GLN A 31 21.12 -1.48 -5.61
CA GLN A 31 21.39 -0.33 -6.46
C GLN A 31 22.84 0.15 -6.34
N MET A 32 23.42 0.21 -5.13
CA MET A 32 24.83 0.58 -4.94
C MET A 32 25.78 -0.46 -5.53
N SER A 33 25.47 -1.75 -5.41
CA SER A 33 26.27 -2.83 -6.03
C SER A 33 26.28 -2.74 -7.56
N GLY A 34 25.13 -2.37 -8.15
CA GLY A 34 24.97 -2.24 -9.60
C GLY A 34 25.45 -0.90 -10.18
N ASN A 35 25.74 0.11 -9.36
CA ASN A 35 26.13 1.44 -9.83
C ASN A 35 27.21 2.07 -8.92
N PRO A 36 28.49 2.10 -9.36
CA PRO A 36 29.60 2.62 -8.55
C PRO A 36 29.54 4.14 -8.31
N SER A 37 28.66 4.86 -9.00
CA SER A 37 28.43 6.29 -8.75
C SER A 37 27.47 6.55 -7.58
N LEU A 38 26.83 5.52 -7.02
CA LEU A 38 25.95 5.62 -5.87
C LEU A 38 26.67 5.26 -4.58
N ASP A 39 26.44 6.04 -3.54
CA ASP A 39 26.89 5.75 -2.17
C ASP A 39 25.81 6.09 -1.14
N TYR A 40 26.09 5.85 0.14
CA TYR A 40 25.15 6.14 1.24
C TYR A 40 24.78 7.63 1.38
N ARG A 41 25.55 8.54 0.77
CA ARG A 41 25.28 9.98 0.76
C ARG A 41 24.46 10.40 -0.45
N SER A 42 24.16 9.48 -1.36
CA SER A 42 23.27 9.73 -2.48
C SER A 42 21.81 9.76 -1.99
N HIS A 43 21.02 10.65 -2.58
CA HIS A 43 19.64 10.88 -2.19
C HIS A 43 18.74 11.12 -3.40
N SER A 44 17.48 10.73 -3.27
CA SER A 44 16.39 10.95 -4.23
C SER A 44 15.12 11.35 -3.49
N VAL A 45 14.17 11.94 -4.22
CA VAL A 45 12.80 12.01 -3.71
C VAL A 45 12.28 10.59 -3.60
N GLY A 46 11.67 10.25 -2.46
CA GLY A 46 11.06 8.96 -2.26
C GLY A 46 9.54 9.05 -2.40
N GLY A 47 8.90 7.91 -2.49
CA GLY A 47 7.46 7.82 -2.67
C GLY A 47 7.04 6.40 -3.00
N ALA A 48 5.74 6.23 -3.20
CA ALA A 48 5.19 4.98 -3.69
C ALA A 48 3.83 5.22 -4.35
N GLU A 49 3.43 4.23 -5.14
CA GLU A 49 2.11 4.08 -5.71
C GLU A 49 1.55 2.72 -5.26
N ILE A 50 0.35 2.74 -4.70
CA ILE A 50 -0.32 1.55 -4.17
C ILE A 50 -1.78 1.53 -4.63
N SER A 51 -2.24 0.35 -5.04
CA SER A 51 -3.63 0.09 -5.39
C SER A 51 -4.20 -1.05 -4.53
N ALA A 52 -5.51 -1.11 -4.39
CA ALA A 52 -6.19 -2.25 -3.82
C ALA A 52 -7.55 -2.54 -4.43
N GLU A 53 -7.95 -3.80 -4.40
CA GLU A 53 -9.28 -4.27 -4.80
C GLU A 53 -9.91 -5.04 -3.66
N LEU A 54 -11.13 -4.66 -3.31
CA LEU A 54 -11.97 -5.42 -2.40
C LEU A 54 -12.86 -6.34 -3.23
N ARG A 55 -12.79 -7.65 -2.97
CA ARG A 55 -13.55 -8.67 -3.71
C ARG A 55 -14.51 -9.43 -2.80
N ASP A 56 -15.73 -9.65 -3.26
CA ASP A 56 -16.70 -10.52 -2.59
C ASP A 56 -16.26 -12.00 -2.65
N ALA A 57 -16.98 -12.92 -1.99
CA ALA A 57 -16.60 -14.34 -2.01
C ALA A 57 -16.80 -15.03 -3.36
N ALA A 58 -17.56 -14.43 -4.29
CA ALA A 58 -17.64 -14.89 -5.66
C ALA A 58 -16.44 -14.41 -6.51
N GLY A 59 -15.59 -13.55 -5.93
CA GLY A 59 -14.41 -12.97 -6.57
C GLY A 59 -14.71 -11.70 -7.37
N ASN A 60 -15.92 -11.15 -7.29
CA ASN A 60 -16.26 -9.90 -7.97
C ASN A 60 -15.61 -8.72 -7.24
N VAL A 61 -15.01 -7.79 -7.99
CA VAL A 61 -14.52 -6.54 -7.42
C VAL A 61 -15.71 -5.67 -7.03
N ILE A 62 -15.80 -5.33 -5.75
CA ILE A 62 -16.87 -4.50 -5.18
C ILE A 62 -16.37 -3.09 -4.80
N ALA A 63 -15.06 -2.91 -4.62
CA ALA A 63 -14.44 -1.60 -4.47
C ALA A 63 -12.98 -1.61 -4.95
N THR A 64 -12.49 -0.44 -5.37
CA THR A 64 -11.09 -0.22 -5.75
C THR A 64 -10.54 1.01 -5.05
N TYR A 65 -9.29 0.96 -4.62
CA TYR A 65 -8.59 2.03 -3.93
C TYR A 65 -7.27 2.30 -4.62
N HIS A 66 -6.84 3.57 -4.62
CA HIS A 66 -5.57 3.98 -5.18
C HIS A 66 -5.02 5.14 -4.35
N TYR A 67 -3.71 5.12 -4.12
CA TYR A 67 -3.00 6.23 -3.51
C TYR A 67 -1.59 6.29 -4.04
N GLU A 68 -1.21 7.48 -4.51
CA GLU A 68 0.12 7.78 -5.00
C GLU A 68 0.62 9.04 -4.30
N TRP A 69 1.86 8.99 -3.85
CA TRP A 69 2.53 10.21 -3.42
C TRP A 69 4.05 10.10 -3.56
N VAL A 70 4.63 11.13 -4.13
CA VAL A 70 6.07 11.37 -4.17
C VAL A 70 6.42 12.65 -3.44
N SER A 71 7.56 12.64 -2.76
CA SER A 71 8.07 13.81 -2.06
C SER A 71 8.38 14.93 -3.04
N ASN A 72 7.92 16.14 -2.71
CA ASN A 72 8.08 17.31 -3.57
C ASN A 72 9.37 18.08 -3.30
N ASP A 73 10.18 17.67 -2.33
CA ASP A 73 11.40 18.37 -1.93
C ASP A 73 12.50 17.43 -1.47
N ILE A 74 13.59 17.42 -2.24
CA ILE A 74 14.77 16.60 -2.01
C ILE A 74 15.47 16.90 -0.67
N ARG A 75 15.27 18.10 -0.10
CA ARG A 75 15.89 18.47 1.18
C ARG A 75 15.40 17.61 2.33
N PHE A 76 14.17 17.07 2.25
CA PHE A 76 13.66 16.14 3.25
C PHE A 76 14.33 14.76 3.16
N ALA A 77 14.81 14.37 1.98
CA ALA A 77 15.49 13.09 1.78
C ALA A 77 16.84 13.00 2.54
N ALA A 78 17.46 14.15 2.84
CA ALA A 78 18.72 14.21 3.60
C ALA A 78 18.59 13.60 5.00
N HIS A 79 17.41 13.74 5.61
CA HIS A 79 17.10 13.26 6.96
C HIS A 79 16.29 11.96 6.97
N ALA A 80 15.92 11.45 5.80
CA ALA A 80 15.19 10.21 5.61
C ALA A 80 16.12 8.98 5.59
N GLY A 81 15.59 7.84 6.02
CA GLY A 81 16.16 6.53 5.72
C GLY A 81 15.77 6.09 4.31
N THR A 82 16.27 4.93 3.86
CA THR A 82 16.08 4.42 2.49
C THR A 82 14.63 4.44 2.01
N TRP A 83 13.65 4.11 2.86
CA TRP A 83 12.25 3.93 2.45
C TRP A 83 11.26 4.84 3.18
N THR A 84 11.73 5.89 3.85
CA THR A 84 10.88 6.71 4.74
C THR A 84 9.65 7.28 4.05
N ASP A 85 9.80 7.84 2.85
CA ASP A 85 8.67 8.42 2.12
C ASP A 85 7.71 7.35 1.59
N ALA A 86 8.21 6.23 1.06
CA ALA A 86 7.39 5.08 0.67
C ALA A 86 6.57 4.53 1.86
N SER A 87 7.19 4.35 3.04
CA SER A 87 6.49 3.94 4.26
C SER A 87 5.37 4.91 4.64
N ARG A 88 5.60 6.22 4.48
CA ARG A 88 4.57 7.24 4.71
C ARG A 88 3.39 7.10 3.74
N VAL A 89 3.62 6.72 2.48
CA VAL A 89 2.54 6.41 1.54
C VAL A 89 1.72 5.24 2.04
N PHE A 90 2.36 4.15 2.45
CA PHE A 90 1.66 2.96 2.96
C PHE A 90 0.82 3.28 4.20
N ASP A 91 1.38 4.04 5.15
CA ASP A 91 0.66 4.44 6.36
C ASP A 91 -0.58 5.29 6.04
N ARG A 92 -0.47 6.22 5.08
CA ARG A 92 -1.59 7.07 4.66
C ARG A 92 -2.65 6.29 3.92
N PHE A 93 -2.23 5.41 3.01
CA PHE A 93 -3.12 4.51 2.30
C PHE A 93 -3.90 3.61 3.27
N ALA A 94 -3.21 2.97 4.22
CA ALA A 94 -3.85 2.11 5.21
C ALA A 94 -4.89 2.84 6.06
N ARG A 95 -4.63 4.09 6.44
CA ARG A 95 -5.60 4.93 7.17
C ARG A 95 -6.82 5.26 6.32
N GLN A 96 -6.62 5.78 5.11
CA GLN A 96 -7.73 6.12 4.21
C GLN A 96 -8.59 4.91 3.87
N LEU A 97 -7.95 3.76 3.64
CA LEU A 97 -8.64 2.50 3.40
C LEU A 97 -9.46 2.07 4.63
N SER A 98 -8.87 2.15 5.83
CA SER A 98 -9.57 1.78 7.07
C SER A 98 -10.77 2.68 7.32
N ASP A 99 -10.63 4.00 7.12
CA ASP A 99 -11.72 4.97 7.26
C ASP A 99 -12.84 4.67 6.25
N SER A 100 -12.49 4.42 4.99
CA SER A 100 -13.47 4.08 3.96
C SER A 100 -14.20 2.77 4.24
N LEU A 101 -13.49 1.72 4.70
CA LEU A 101 -14.11 0.44 5.04
C LEU A 101 -15.05 0.57 6.25
N ALA A 102 -14.70 1.40 7.24
CA ALA A 102 -15.56 1.70 8.38
C ALA A 102 -16.86 2.38 7.93
N GLU A 103 -16.77 3.40 7.07
CA GLU A 103 -17.94 4.09 6.50
C GLU A 103 -18.89 3.14 5.74
N HIS A 104 -18.34 2.21 4.95
CA HIS A 104 -19.15 1.19 4.25
C HIS A 104 -19.86 0.26 5.24
N SER A 105 -19.17 -0.16 6.30
CA SER A 105 -19.76 -1.02 7.34
C SER A 105 -20.88 -0.34 8.13
N GLU A 106 -20.79 0.99 8.33
CA GLU A 106 -21.81 1.79 9.04
C GLU A 106 -23.02 2.13 8.16
N THR A 107 -22.82 2.23 6.84
CA THR A 107 -23.88 2.57 5.87
C THR A 107 -24.75 1.37 5.49
N GLY A 108 -24.36 0.14 5.85
CA GLY A 108 -25.16 -1.06 5.64
C GLY A 108 -25.27 -1.50 4.18
N MET A 109 -24.20 -1.32 3.40
CA MET A 109 -24.01 -1.92 2.08
C MET A 109 -22.82 -2.86 2.10
#